data_AF-A0A3P2AI14-F1
#
_entry.id   AF-A0A3P2AI14-F1
#
_cell.length_a   1.000
_cell.length_b   1.000
_cell.length_c   1.000
_cell.angle_alpha   90.00
_cell.angle_beta   90.00
_cell.angle_gamma   90.00
#
_symmetry.space_group_name_H-M   'P 1'
#
loop_
_entity.id
_entity.type
_entity.pdbx_description
1 polymer ?
#
loop_
_entity_poly.entity_id
_entity_poly.type
_entity_poly.pdbx_seq_one_letter_code
_entity_poly.pdbx_strand_id
1 'polypeptide(L)'
;MLKAGMNWKQMGIMILMLVFLFMPPIWAQEYKDIDQHFAEKAIKLWSERGVIQGYHGQFRPNAEITRGELAVILNRILEYDKTAENRGKFTDLEDAFYTEALLSLNAKQIINGHEGKLRPMDKVTREEAAVILTRAFQLTGSTNITGFTDDPAISNWARPSVAVMAEHGFLKGYQGKVNPQQALTRGELVQILDNMVAAYITGSGEYGSQNIRPVKTKALVLIKAKQAKIKDFSGNYELIIMGKAAQAIYLKNGKADQIKALSQQNQVMVLLEKTIIDEAGELTNIKLYTDEASTIASLKLPFESLEAGIKKLAEQKIDFGYMPQPGLTDEYKPILPGDSGQSNDSENINHNGNSNSPEQPKPEQTEFWPLLNGLTAKGELYQKIGEEMVFPPKLPILLRENGENTGMDVAVTWSGDGLDKAIRGEKGRYLLQALTTEDVVINQINYGKVKAQLILIIDSTSPRF
;
A
#
# COMPACT_ATOMS: atom_id res chain seq x y z
N MET A 1 39.04 -29.64 -43.93
CA MET A 1 37.95 -28.69 -44.28
C MET A 1 36.85 -28.86 -43.26
N LEU A 2 36.58 -27.83 -42.45
CA LEU A 2 35.31 -27.56 -41.76
C LEU A 2 35.50 -26.24 -40.99
N LYS A 3 35.23 -25.12 -41.67
CA LYS A 3 35.01 -23.82 -41.04
C LYS A 3 33.60 -23.38 -41.43
N ALA A 4 32.63 -23.69 -40.58
CA ALA A 4 31.37 -22.97 -40.55
C ALA A 4 31.35 -22.23 -39.22
N GLY A 5 31.80 -20.97 -39.23
CA GLY A 5 31.74 -20.10 -38.06
C GLY A 5 30.27 -19.72 -37.82
N MET A 6 29.70 -20.22 -36.73
CA MET A 6 28.36 -19.84 -36.28
C MET A 6 28.34 -18.33 -36.02
N ASN A 7 27.46 -17.61 -36.72
CA ASN A 7 27.41 -16.15 -36.59
C ASN A 7 26.71 -15.74 -35.28
N TRP A 8 26.94 -14.51 -34.83
CA TRP A 8 26.41 -13.98 -33.58
C TRP A 8 24.88 -14.01 -33.47
N LYS A 9 24.15 -13.97 -34.60
CA LYS A 9 22.69 -14.12 -34.63
C LYS A 9 22.27 -15.57 -34.36
N GLN A 10 22.96 -16.55 -34.95
CA GLN A 10 22.75 -17.97 -34.68
C GLN A 10 23.12 -18.34 -33.24
N MET A 11 24.18 -17.73 -32.70
CA MET A 11 24.57 -17.90 -31.30
C MET A 11 23.54 -17.30 -30.34
N GLY A 12 22.96 -16.13 -30.67
CA GLY A 12 21.87 -15.53 -29.91
C GLY A 12 20.59 -16.37 -29.90
N ILE A 13 20.18 -16.90 -31.05
CA ILE A 13 19.00 -17.79 -31.15
C ILE A 13 19.24 -19.10 -30.36
N MET A 14 20.45 -19.67 -30.43
CA MET A 14 20.79 -20.89 -29.69
C MET A 14 20.78 -20.66 -28.17
N ILE A 15 21.28 -19.51 -27.70
CA ILE A 15 21.21 -19.14 -26.28
C ILE A 15 19.75 -18.94 -25.85
N LEU A 16 18.92 -18.28 -26.67
CA LEU A 16 17.49 -18.09 -26.39
C LEU A 16 16.73 -19.44 -26.30
N MET A 17 17.02 -20.38 -27.20
CA MET A 17 16.45 -21.73 -27.18
C MET A 17 16.92 -22.55 -25.99
N LEU A 18 18.19 -22.43 -25.60
CA LEU A 18 18.72 -23.07 -24.39
C LEU A 18 18.06 -22.49 -23.12
N VAL A 19 17.84 -21.18 -23.04
CA VAL A 19 17.11 -20.55 -21.92
C VAL A 19 15.67 -21.08 -21.82
N PHE A 20 15.00 -21.35 -22.94
CA PHE A 20 13.67 -21.97 -22.96
C PHE A 20 13.68 -23.45 -22.54
N LEU A 21 14.74 -24.21 -22.88
CA LEU A 21 14.89 -25.62 -22.48
C LEU A 21 15.21 -25.80 -20.99
N PHE A 22 15.77 -24.79 -20.34
CA PHE A 22 16.06 -24.75 -18.90
C PHE A 22 15.04 -23.95 -18.08
N MET A 23 14.00 -23.39 -18.70
CA MET A 23 12.87 -22.89 -17.93
C MET A 23 12.18 -24.09 -17.28
N PRO A 24 12.17 -24.19 -15.93
CA PRO A 24 11.36 -25.21 -15.29
C PRO A 24 9.92 -25.01 -15.76
N PRO A 25 9.22 -26.05 -16.23
CA PRO A 25 7.80 -25.94 -16.52
C PRO A 25 7.12 -25.35 -15.28
N ILE A 26 6.44 -24.22 -15.44
CA ILE A 26 5.57 -23.67 -14.42
C ILE A 26 4.33 -24.58 -14.44
N TRP A 27 4.43 -25.74 -13.79
CA TRP A 27 3.26 -26.55 -13.52
C TRP A 27 2.39 -25.70 -12.59
N ALA A 28 1.22 -25.27 -13.06
CA ALA A 28 0.18 -24.87 -12.14
C ALA A 28 -0.02 -26.05 -11.19
N GLN A 29 0.38 -25.86 -9.92
CA GLN A 29 0.40 -26.96 -8.97
C GLN A 29 -1.05 -27.31 -8.62
N GLU A 30 -1.57 -28.35 -9.26
CA GLU A 30 -2.91 -28.84 -9.03
C GLU A 30 -2.92 -29.73 -7.78
N TYR A 31 -3.66 -29.31 -6.76
CA TYR A 31 -3.82 -30.07 -5.52
C TYR A 31 -5.03 -30.99 -5.65
N LYS A 32 -4.87 -32.28 -5.40
CA LYS A 32 -5.98 -33.25 -5.50
C LYS A 32 -6.92 -33.24 -4.30
N ASP A 33 -6.45 -32.73 -3.17
CA ASP A 33 -7.13 -32.78 -1.87
C ASP A 33 -7.97 -31.52 -1.58
N ILE A 34 -8.18 -30.67 -2.59
CA ILE A 34 -9.00 -29.46 -2.49
C ILE A 34 -10.31 -29.56 -3.28
N ASP A 35 -10.54 -30.65 -4.00
CA ASP A 35 -11.75 -30.85 -4.79
C ASP A 35 -12.99 -30.74 -3.90
N GLN A 36 -13.94 -29.87 -4.30
CA GLN A 36 -15.17 -29.58 -3.57
C GLN A 36 -14.96 -28.94 -2.19
N HIS A 37 -13.72 -28.61 -1.81
CA HIS A 37 -13.44 -27.90 -0.58
C HIS A 37 -13.89 -26.43 -0.71
N PHE A 38 -14.50 -25.86 0.33
CA PHE A 38 -15.05 -24.51 0.26
C PHE A 38 -14.01 -23.44 -0.13
N ALA A 39 -12.75 -23.66 0.26
CA ALA A 39 -11.62 -22.76 -0.02
C ALA A 39 -10.89 -23.07 -1.36
N GLU A 40 -11.37 -24.01 -2.19
CA GLU A 40 -10.67 -24.46 -3.40
C GLU A 40 -10.22 -23.30 -4.30
N LYS A 41 -11.15 -22.39 -4.62
CA LYS A 41 -10.88 -21.23 -5.49
C LYS A 41 -9.82 -20.30 -4.90
N ALA A 42 -9.91 -20.02 -3.60
CA ALA A 42 -8.95 -19.20 -2.90
C ALA A 42 -7.57 -19.88 -2.89
N ILE A 43 -7.52 -21.19 -2.65
CA ILE A 43 -6.27 -21.97 -2.66
C ILE A 43 -5.60 -21.91 -4.02
N LYS A 44 -6.34 -22.15 -5.11
CA LYS A 44 -5.80 -22.05 -6.48
C LYS A 44 -5.25 -20.65 -6.75
N LEU A 45 -6.04 -19.61 -6.47
CA LEU A 45 -5.65 -18.21 -6.68
C LEU A 45 -4.36 -17.83 -5.94
N TRP A 46 -4.30 -18.10 -4.63
CA TRP A 46 -3.15 -17.71 -3.81
C TRP A 46 -1.90 -18.59 -4.09
N SER A 47 -2.09 -19.80 -4.62
CA SER A 47 -1.01 -20.66 -5.08
C SER A 47 -0.42 -20.17 -6.39
N GLU A 48 -1.26 -19.77 -7.36
CA GLU A 48 -0.83 -19.15 -8.62
C GLU A 48 -0.05 -17.85 -8.39
N ARG A 49 -0.43 -17.09 -7.36
CA ARG A 49 0.29 -15.87 -6.94
C ARG A 49 1.56 -16.14 -6.13
N GLY A 50 1.91 -17.42 -5.90
CA GLY A 50 3.12 -17.83 -5.19
C GLY A 50 3.13 -17.55 -3.68
N VAL A 51 1.99 -17.16 -3.12
CA VAL A 51 1.86 -16.80 -1.69
C VAL A 51 1.77 -18.05 -0.83
N ILE A 52 0.96 -19.02 -1.25
CA ILE A 52 0.83 -20.31 -0.60
C ILE A 52 1.41 -21.42 -1.46
N GLN A 53 1.84 -22.49 -0.80
CA GLN A 53 2.38 -23.68 -1.44
C GLN A 53 1.89 -24.91 -0.67
N GLY A 54 1.64 -25.99 -1.40
CA GLY A 54 1.38 -27.31 -0.83
C GLY A 54 2.67 -28.10 -0.59
N TYR A 55 2.50 -29.36 -0.23
CA TYR A 55 3.55 -30.30 0.08
C TYR A 55 3.26 -31.63 -0.64
N HIS A 56 4.22 -32.11 -1.44
CA HIS A 56 4.11 -33.38 -2.19
C HIS A 56 2.79 -33.53 -2.99
N GLY A 57 2.38 -32.46 -3.67
CA GLY A 57 1.16 -32.46 -4.49
C GLY A 57 -0.17 -32.34 -3.72
N GLN A 58 -0.12 -32.09 -2.40
CA GLN A 58 -1.31 -31.85 -1.57
C GLN A 58 -1.24 -30.47 -0.92
N PHE A 59 -2.39 -29.81 -0.75
CA PHE A 59 -2.45 -28.53 -0.03
C PHE A 59 -2.69 -28.69 1.48
N ARG A 60 -3.40 -29.75 1.86
CA ARG A 60 -3.89 -30.10 3.20
C ARG A 60 -4.82 -29.03 3.78
N PRO A 61 -5.95 -28.70 3.13
CA PRO A 61 -6.79 -27.57 3.53
C PRO A 61 -7.41 -27.73 4.92
N ASN A 62 -7.68 -28.96 5.36
CA ASN A 62 -8.25 -29.26 6.68
C ASN A 62 -7.21 -29.39 7.80
N ALA A 63 -5.92 -29.31 7.49
CA ALA A 63 -4.89 -29.37 8.52
C ALA A 63 -4.80 -28.02 9.26
N GLU A 64 -4.69 -28.09 10.59
CA GLU A 64 -4.46 -26.92 11.43
C GLU A 64 -3.11 -26.27 11.11
N ILE A 65 -3.12 -24.95 10.89
CA ILE A 65 -1.93 -24.20 10.52
C ILE A 65 -1.07 -23.89 11.74
N THR A 66 0.25 -24.01 11.60
CA THR A 66 1.19 -23.59 12.64
C THR A 66 1.51 -22.09 12.55
N ARG A 67 1.99 -21.52 13.66
CA ARG A 67 2.48 -20.14 13.72
C ARG A 67 3.59 -19.87 12.71
N GLY A 68 4.51 -20.82 12.54
CA GLY A 68 5.60 -20.73 11.57
C GLY A 68 5.11 -20.74 10.12
N GLU A 69 4.13 -21.58 9.79
CA GLU A 69 3.51 -21.59 8.45
C GLU A 69 2.78 -20.28 8.15
N LEU A 70 1.98 -19.77 9.10
CA LEU A 70 1.29 -18.50 8.96
C LEU A 70 2.29 -17.34 8.75
N ALA A 71 3.40 -17.33 9.50
CA ALA A 71 4.45 -16.33 9.36
C ALA A 71 5.05 -16.33 7.94
N VAL A 72 5.33 -17.51 7.37
CA VAL A 72 5.86 -17.63 6.00
C VAL A 72 4.89 -17.07 4.97
N ILE A 73 3.60 -17.39 5.10
CA ILE A 73 2.56 -16.89 4.19
C ILE A 73 2.51 -15.35 4.24
N LEU A 74 2.45 -14.77 5.44
CA LEU A 74 2.38 -13.32 5.59
C LEU A 74 3.65 -12.63 5.09
N ASN A 75 4.83 -13.19 5.38
CA ASN A 75 6.08 -12.58 4.94
C ASN A 75 6.28 -12.65 3.41
N ARG A 76 5.66 -13.62 2.71
CA ARG A 76 5.62 -13.63 1.23
C ARG A 76 4.76 -12.51 0.65
N ILE A 77 3.72 -12.08 1.38
CA ILE A 77 2.87 -10.96 0.99
C ILE A 77 3.58 -9.64 1.29
N LEU A 78 4.07 -9.47 2.52
CA LEU A 78 4.59 -8.21 3.06
C LEU A 78 6.04 -7.92 2.66
N GLU A 79 6.83 -8.97 2.39
CA GLU A 79 8.23 -8.90 1.97
C GLU A 79 9.16 -8.10 2.89
N TYR A 80 8.96 -8.21 4.20
CA TYR A 80 9.88 -7.60 5.15
C TYR A 80 11.28 -8.20 5.00
N ASP A 81 12.28 -7.34 5.25
CA ASP A 81 13.67 -7.76 5.23
C ASP A 81 13.94 -8.89 6.21
N LYS A 82 14.82 -9.79 5.78
CA LYS A 82 15.43 -10.77 6.67
C LYS A 82 16.13 -10.02 7.79
N THR A 83 15.81 -10.37 9.02
CA THR A 83 16.46 -9.80 10.19
C THR A 83 17.10 -10.93 10.98
N ALA A 84 18.42 -10.90 11.06
CA ALA A 84 19.17 -11.72 12.00
C ALA A 84 19.11 -11.14 13.42
N GLU A 85 18.65 -9.89 13.56
CA GLU A 85 18.49 -9.25 14.86
C GLU A 85 17.48 -10.06 15.67
N ASN A 86 17.82 -10.27 16.95
CA ASN A 86 16.96 -10.95 17.92
C ASN A 86 16.83 -12.47 17.80
N ARG A 87 17.51 -13.16 16.86
CA ARG A 87 17.49 -14.65 16.84
C ARG A 87 17.86 -15.25 18.21
N GLY A 88 18.95 -14.75 18.81
CA GLY A 88 19.44 -15.21 20.12
C GLY A 88 18.50 -14.94 21.30
N LYS A 89 17.39 -14.19 21.11
CA LYS A 89 16.38 -13.98 22.16
C LYS A 89 15.39 -15.15 22.28
N PHE A 90 15.35 -16.04 21.29
CA PHE A 90 14.36 -17.10 21.21
C PHE A 90 15.02 -18.48 21.29
N THR A 91 14.55 -19.29 22.24
CA THR A 91 15.13 -20.61 22.56
C THR A 91 14.59 -21.75 21.71
N ASP A 92 13.51 -21.51 20.95
CA ASP A 92 12.76 -22.50 20.18
C ASP A 92 12.89 -22.31 18.65
N LEU A 93 13.87 -21.52 18.22
CA LEU A 93 14.15 -21.27 16.81
C LEU A 93 15.32 -22.11 16.29
N GLU A 94 14.98 -23.15 15.55
CA GLU A 94 15.92 -23.90 14.71
C GLU A 94 16.22 -23.16 13.40
N ASP A 95 17.21 -23.60 12.63
CA ASP A 95 17.43 -23.12 11.27
C ASP A 95 16.44 -23.82 10.31
N ALA A 96 15.21 -23.30 10.24
CA ALA A 96 14.09 -23.89 9.52
C ALA A 96 13.41 -22.90 8.56
N PHE A 97 12.53 -23.41 7.71
CA PHE A 97 11.85 -22.64 6.66
C PHE A 97 11.03 -21.44 7.19
N TYR A 98 10.63 -21.46 8.46
CA TYR A 98 9.85 -20.41 9.11
C TYR A 98 10.68 -19.35 9.85
N THR A 99 11.96 -19.62 10.11
CA THR A 99 12.75 -18.86 11.10
C THR A 99 12.90 -17.40 10.71
N GLU A 100 13.31 -17.15 9.47
CA GLU A 100 13.45 -15.79 8.93
C GLU A 100 12.11 -15.04 8.95
N ALA A 101 11.02 -15.69 8.53
CA ALA A 101 9.71 -15.05 8.48
C ALA A 101 9.21 -14.67 9.89
N LEU A 102 9.42 -15.53 10.88
CA LEU A 102 9.07 -15.23 12.27
C LEU A 102 9.89 -14.08 12.84
N LEU A 103 11.20 -14.04 12.58
CA LEU A 103 12.06 -12.94 13.04
C LEU A 103 11.67 -11.61 12.39
N SER A 104 11.43 -11.59 11.07
CA SER A 104 10.99 -10.41 10.35
C SER A 104 9.67 -9.86 10.88
N LEU A 105 8.67 -10.72 11.10
CA LEU A 105 7.38 -10.31 11.64
C LEU A 105 7.45 -9.92 13.11
N ASN A 106 8.35 -10.53 13.89
CA ASN A 106 8.59 -10.13 15.28
C ASN A 106 9.24 -8.76 15.40
N ALA A 107 10.22 -8.44 14.54
CA ALA A 107 10.83 -7.12 14.49
C ALA A 107 9.82 -6.01 14.15
N LYS A 108 8.71 -6.36 13.48
CA LYS A 108 7.57 -5.46 13.19
C LYS A 108 6.42 -5.57 14.21
N GLN A 109 6.62 -6.31 15.30
CA GLN A 109 5.63 -6.56 16.36
C GLN A 109 4.30 -7.17 15.87
N ILE A 110 4.30 -7.81 14.70
CA ILE A 110 3.14 -8.48 14.13
C ILE A 110 2.92 -9.81 14.85
N ILE A 111 3.99 -10.59 15.00
CA ILE A 111 4.02 -11.83 15.77
C ILE A 111 4.89 -11.62 17.00
N ASN A 112 4.29 -11.71 18.18
CA ASN A 112 5.00 -11.59 19.45
C ASN A 112 5.27 -12.97 20.06
N GLY A 113 6.42 -13.08 20.69
CA GLY A 113 6.79 -14.22 21.53
C GLY A 113 6.36 -14.05 22.98
N HIS A 114 6.50 -15.12 23.75
CA HIS A 114 6.29 -15.13 25.19
C HIS A 114 7.39 -15.97 25.84
N GLU A 115 7.96 -15.46 26.95
CA GLU A 115 9.01 -16.16 27.72
C GLU A 115 10.19 -16.66 26.86
N GLY A 116 10.69 -15.81 25.95
CA GLY A 116 11.83 -16.17 25.09
C GLY A 116 11.52 -17.26 24.07
N LYS A 117 10.25 -17.40 23.63
CA LYS A 117 9.80 -18.34 22.61
C LYS A 117 8.88 -17.70 21.57
N LEU A 118 9.01 -18.06 20.29
CA LEU A 118 8.07 -17.64 19.22
C LEU A 118 7.01 -18.69 18.90
N ARG A 119 7.23 -19.92 19.37
CA ARG A 119 6.36 -21.10 19.30
C ARG A 119 6.01 -21.48 17.86
N PRO A 120 7.00 -21.76 16.99
CA PRO A 120 6.77 -21.95 15.56
C PRO A 120 5.84 -23.12 15.21
N MET A 121 5.77 -24.14 16.07
CA MET A 121 5.00 -25.36 15.84
C MET A 121 3.59 -25.34 16.44
N ASP A 122 3.31 -24.36 17.30
CA ASP A 122 1.98 -24.22 17.92
C ASP A 122 0.93 -23.89 16.86
N LYS A 123 -0.28 -24.40 17.07
CA LYS A 123 -1.44 -24.12 16.23
C LYS A 123 -1.97 -22.74 16.51
N VAL A 124 -2.34 -22.03 15.46
CA VAL A 124 -2.89 -20.67 15.58
C VAL A 124 -4.39 -20.76 15.83
N THR A 125 -4.88 -20.13 16.89
CA THR A 125 -6.33 -20.03 17.12
C THR A 125 -6.97 -18.96 16.23
N ARG A 126 -8.29 -19.00 16.06
CA ARG A 126 -9.01 -18.01 15.24
C ARG A 126 -8.85 -16.58 15.77
N GLU A 127 -8.85 -16.40 17.09
CA GLU A 127 -8.65 -15.08 17.70
C GLU A 127 -7.19 -14.58 17.59
N GLU A 128 -6.20 -15.48 17.66
CA GLU A 128 -4.81 -15.15 17.39
C GLU A 128 -4.59 -14.74 15.93
N ALA A 129 -5.18 -15.46 14.98
CA ALA A 129 -5.11 -15.13 13.57
C ALA A 129 -5.69 -13.75 13.27
N ALA A 130 -6.82 -13.39 13.90
CA ALA A 130 -7.40 -12.06 13.79
C ALA A 130 -6.42 -10.98 14.27
N VAL A 131 -5.78 -11.17 15.42
CA VAL A 131 -4.78 -10.23 15.94
C VAL A 131 -3.58 -10.09 15.01
N ILE A 132 -3.04 -11.21 14.53
CA ILE A 132 -1.87 -11.20 13.65
C ILE A 132 -2.21 -10.51 12.32
N LEU A 133 -3.36 -10.79 11.71
CA LEU A 133 -3.78 -10.18 10.44
C LEU A 133 -4.07 -8.69 10.59
N THR A 134 -4.78 -8.28 11.65
CA THR A 134 -5.03 -6.85 11.93
C THR A 134 -3.73 -6.08 12.10
N ARG A 135 -2.73 -6.65 12.81
CA ARG A 135 -1.40 -6.01 12.93
C ARG A 135 -0.64 -6.00 11.61
N ALA A 136 -0.60 -7.13 10.91
CA ALA A 136 0.14 -7.31 9.66
C ALA A 136 -0.26 -6.28 8.60
N PHE A 137 -1.56 -6.03 8.48
CA PHE A 137 -2.11 -5.08 7.53
C PHE A 137 -2.52 -3.76 8.17
N GLN A 138 -2.13 -3.49 9.43
CA GLN A 138 -2.47 -2.27 10.19
C GLN A 138 -3.94 -1.86 10.04
N LEU A 139 -4.86 -2.80 10.20
CA LEU A 139 -6.29 -2.57 9.98
C LEU A 139 -6.86 -1.67 11.07
N THR A 140 -7.68 -0.70 10.67
CA THR A 140 -8.38 0.22 11.57
C THR A 140 -9.89 0.10 11.39
N GLY A 141 -10.65 0.33 12.46
CA GLY A 141 -12.10 0.20 12.48
C GLY A 141 -12.68 0.30 13.89
N SER A 142 -13.97 0.01 14.01
CA SER A 142 -14.67 -0.12 15.28
C SER A 142 -14.16 -1.34 16.06
N THR A 143 -13.82 -1.11 17.33
CA THR A 143 -13.26 -2.14 18.21
C THR A 143 -14.28 -2.71 19.21
N ASN A 144 -15.52 -2.21 19.20
CA ASN A 144 -16.49 -2.42 20.27
C ASN A 144 -17.53 -3.50 19.98
N ILE A 145 -17.79 -3.82 18.70
CA ILE A 145 -18.88 -4.71 18.30
C ILE A 145 -18.32 -5.80 17.40
N THR A 146 -18.38 -7.04 17.87
CA THR A 146 -17.96 -8.20 17.07
C THR A 146 -19.11 -8.82 16.27
N GLY A 147 -20.35 -8.65 16.73
CA GLY A 147 -21.55 -9.21 16.08
C GLY A 147 -21.71 -10.72 16.25
N PHE A 148 -20.87 -11.37 17.07
CA PHE A 148 -20.93 -12.82 17.30
C PHE A 148 -21.62 -13.18 18.61
N THR A 149 -22.33 -14.30 18.60
CA THR A 149 -23.08 -14.82 19.75
C THR A 149 -22.19 -15.38 20.86
N ASP A 150 -20.94 -15.74 20.53
CA ASP A 150 -19.92 -16.21 21.47
C ASP A 150 -18.89 -15.11 21.82
N ASP A 151 -19.25 -13.83 21.67
CA ASP A 151 -18.40 -12.70 22.08
C ASP A 151 -17.82 -12.80 23.51
N PRO A 152 -18.55 -13.30 24.53
CA PRO A 152 -18.00 -13.48 25.87
C PRO A 152 -16.85 -14.49 25.94
N ALA A 153 -16.72 -15.38 24.96
CA ALA A 153 -15.61 -16.32 24.88
C ALA A 153 -14.36 -15.73 24.20
N ILE A 154 -14.47 -14.57 23.55
CA ILE A 154 -13.33 -13.90 22.92
C ILE A 154 -12.45 -13.29 24.01
N SER A 155 -11.16 -13.61 23.97
CA SER A 155 -10.18 -13.04 24.88
C SER A 155 -10.14 -11.51 24.78
N ASN A 156 -10.04 -10.82 25.92
CA ASN A 156 -10.05 -9.35 25.96
C ASN A 156 -8.98 -8.71 25.06
N TRP A 157 -7.80 -9.35 24.95
CA TRP A 157 -6.70 -8.87 24.10
C TRP A 157 -6.96 -9.07 22.60
N ALA A 158 -7.83 -9.99 22.22
CA ALA A 158 -8.17 -10.30 20.83
C ALA A 158 -9.43 -9.57 20.34
N ARG A 159 -10.35 -9.24 21.26
CA ARG A 159 -11.66 -8.65 20.96
C ARG A 159 -11.59 -7.46 20.00
N PRO A 160 -10.69 -6.47 20.15
CA PRO A 160 -10.61 -5.36 19.19
C PRO A 160 -10.29 -5.81 17.77
N SER A 161 -9.39 -6.79 17.61
CA SER A 161 -9.00 -7.30 16.28
C SER A 161 -10.09 -8.15 15.66
N VAL A 162 -10.80 -8.95 16.48
CA VAL A 162 -11.97 -9.71 16.02
C VAL A 162 -13.09 -8.76 15.56
N ALA A 163 -13.35 -7.69 16.31
CA ALA A 163 -14.34 -6.68 15.94
C ALA A 163 -14.04 -6.01 14.59
N VAL A 164 -12.80 -5.53 14.39
CA VAL A 164 -12.37 -4.91 13.13
C VAL A 164 -12.49 -5.89 11.95
N MET A 165 -12.02 -7.13 12.14
CA MET A 165 -12.09 -8.15 11.08
C MET A 165 -13.54 -8.54 10.74
N ALA A 166 -14.44 -8.52 11.72
CA ALA A 166 -15.87 -8.80 11.54
C ALA A 166 -16.59 -7.65 10.83
N GLU A 167 -16.36 -6.41 11.27
CA GLU A 167 -16.90 -5.19 10.66
C GLU A 167 -16.57 -5.10 9.17
N HIS A 168 -15.32 -5.37 8.81
CA HIS A 168 -14.90 -5.37 7.40
C HIS A 168 -15.43 -6.56 6.60
N GLY A 169 -15.96 -7.60 7.27
CA GLY A 169 -16.44 -8.83 6.65
C GLY A 169 -15.32 -9.83 6.29
N PHE A 170 -14.12 -9.62 6.82
CA PHE A 170 -12.94 -10.44 6.57
C PHE A 170 -13.00 -11.77 7.32
N LEU A 171 -13.35 -11.71 8.61
CA LEU A 171 -13.58 -12.87 9.44
C LEU A 171 -15.08 -13.19 9.47
N LYS A 172 -15.44 -14.34 8.91
CA LYS A 172 -16.80 -14.87 8.95
C LYS A 172 -16.88 -16.00 9.97
N GLY A 173 -17.87 -15.93 10.84
CA GLY A 173 -18.18 -16.97 11.81
C GLY A 173 -18.97 -18.12 11.21
N TYR A 174 -19.11 -19.21 11.97
CA TYR A 174 -19.98 -20.33 11.66
C TYR A 174 -21.23 -20.24 12.53
N GLN A 175 -22.41 -20.19 11.91
CA GLN A 175 -23.69 -20.10 12.62
C GLN A 175 -23.74 -18.96 13.65
N GLY A 176 -23.13 -17.81 13.32
CA GLY A 176 -23.08 -16.65 14.21
C GLY A 176 -22.04 -16.74 15.34
N LYS A 177 -21.09 -17.67 15.28
CA LYS A 177 -19.99 -17.82 16.25
C LYS A 177 -18.62 -17.70 15.61
N VAL A 178 -17.65 -17.14 16.33
CA VAL A 178 -16.23 -17.11 15.90
C VAL A 178 -15.49 -18.39 16.27
N ASN A 179 -15.87 -19.06 17.36
CA ASN A 179 -15.11 -20.14 18.00
C ASN A 179 -13.65 -19.70 18.29
N PRO A 180 -13.44 -18.68 19.13
CA PRO A 180 -12.17 -17.94 19.21
C PRO A 180 -10.94 -18.80 19.52
N GLN A 181 -11.06 -19.80 20.41
CA GLN A 181 -9.96 -20.69 20.79
C GLN A 181 -9.78 -21.90 19.87
N GLN A 182 -10.65 -22.10 18.88
CA GLN A 182 -10.50 -23.21 17.93
C GLN A 182 -9.27 -22.96 17.04
N ALA A 183 -8.49 -24.00 16.80
CA ALA A 183 -7.37 -23.93 15.86
C ALA A 183 -7.87 -23.65 14.43
N LEU A 184 -7.19 -22.75 13.74
CA LEU A 184 -7.49 -22.38 12.36
C LEU A 184 -6.87 -23.40 11.39
N THR A 185 -7.65 -23.84 10.41
CA THR A 185 -7.14 -24.68 9.33
C THR A 185 -6.46 -23.85 8.24
N ARG A 186 -5.60 -24.49 7.44
CA ARG A 186 -4.94 -23.87 6.28
C ARG A 186 -5.94 -23.31 5.28
N GLY A 187 -7.02 -24.05 5.00
CA GLY A 187 -8.10 -23.61 4.10
C GLY A 187 -8.84 -22.40 4.63
N GLU A 188 -9.12 -22.34 5.93
CA GLU A 188 -9.77 -21.18 6.55
C GLU A 188 -8.90 -19.93 6.53
N LEU A 189 -7.59 -20.05 6.80
CA LEU A 189 -6.68 -18.91 6.71
C LEU A 189 -6.69 -18.32 5.29
N VAL A 190 -6.58 -19.19 4.28
CA VAL A 190 -6.57 -18.75 2.88
C VAL A 190 -7.89 -18.11 2.49
N GLN A 191 -9.01 -18.62 3.00
CA GLN A 191 -10.31 -18.00 2.78
C GLN A 191 -10.44 -16.63 3.46
N ILE A 192 -9.86 -16.45 4.66
CA ILE A 192 -9.80 -15.13 5.32
C ILE A 192 -8.97 -14.16 4.48
N LEU A 193 -7.77 -14.57 4.04
CA LEU A 193 -6.92 -13.76 3.16
C LEU A 193 -7.65 -13.38 1.86
N ASP A 194 -8.37 -14.33 1.27
CA ASP A 194 -9.17 -14.08 0.08
C ASP A 194 -10.34 -13.13 0.35
N ASN A 195 -11.01 -13.20 1.50
CA ASN A 195 -12.02 -12.20 1.86
C ASN A 195 -11.42 -10.80 2.00
N MET A 196 -10.20 -10.69 2.54
CA MET A 196 -9.50 -9.43 2.77
C MET A 196 -9.12 -8.72 1.49
N VAL A 197 -8.61 -9.45 0.48
CA VAL A 197 -7.90 -8.84 -0.65
C VAL A 197 -8.75 -8.85 -1.91
N ALA A 198 -9.11 -7.67 -2.40
CA ALA A 198 -9.83 -7.47 -3.66
C ALA A 198 -8.91 -7.55 -4.89
N ALA A 199 -7.65 -7.13 -4.74
CA ALA A 199 -6.63 -7.23 -5.78
C ALA A 199 -5.23 -7.35 -5.18
N TYR A 200 -4.38 -8.19 -5.80
CA TYR A 200 -2.95 -8.28 -5.48
C TYR A 200 -2.15 -7.98 -6.75
N ILE A 201 -1.66 -6.75 -6.85
CA ILE A 201 -1.00 -6.17 -8.02
C ILE A 201 0.51 -6.31 -7.86
N THR A 202 1.11 -7.30 -8.53
CA THR A 202 2.52 -7.65 -8.38
C THR A 202 3.38 -7.28 -9.59
N GLY A 203 2.81 -7.22 -10.79
CA GLY A 203 3.50 -6.86 -12.03
C GLY A 203 3.31 -5.39 -12.38
N SER A 204 4.23 -4.82 -13.18
CA SER A 204 4.01 -3.49 -13.71
C SER A 204 2.93 -3.51 -14.80
N GLY A 205 2.11 -2.46 -14.89
CA GLY A 205 1.09 -2.36 -15.94
C GLY A 205 -0.12 -1.50 -15.58
N GLU A 206 -1.17 -1.60 -16.40
CA GLU A 206 -2.45 -0.94 -16.17
C GLU A 206 -3.51 -1.91 -15.62
N TYR A 207 -4.27 -1.46 -14.64
CA TYR A 207 -5.28 -2.23 -13.91
C TYR A 207 -6.57 -1.42 -13.85
N GLY A 208 -7.65 -1.93 -14.45
CA GLY A 208 -8.97 -1.30 -14.40
C GLY A 208 -9.87 -1.92 -13.33
N SER A 209 -11.15 -1.50 -13.29
CA SER A 209 -12.17 -2.07 -12.40
C SER A 209 -12.33 -3.58 -12.53
N GLN A 210 -12.11 -4.15 -13.72
CA GLN A 210 -12.13 -5.60 -13.95
C GLN A 210 -11.04 -6.36 -13.20
N ASN A 211 -9.96 -5.68 -12.81
CA ASN A 211 -8.85 -6.27 -12.07
C ASN A 211 -9.03 -6.19 -10.55
N ILE A 212 -10.05 -5.47 -10.07
CA ILE A 212 -10.33 -5.26 -8.66
C ILE A 212 -11.69 -5.86 -8.35
N ARG A 213 -11.71 -6.91 -7.52
CA ARG A 213 -12.97 -7.57 -7.15
C ARG A 213 -13.91 -6.57 -6.46
N PRO A 214 -15.14 -6.37 -6.96
CA PRO A 214 -16.11 -5.51 -6.30
C PRO A 214 -16.46 -6.04 -4.92
N VAL A 215 -16.56 -5.14 -3.94
CA VAL A 215 -16.92 -5.49 -2.56
C VAL A 215 -18.04 -4.61 -2.03
N LYS A 216 -18.84 -5.17 -1.12
CA LYS A 216 -19.97 -4.47 -0.48
C LYS A 216 -19.58 -3.74 0.81
N THR A 217 -18.58 -4.27 1.51
CA THR A 217 -18.09 -3.75 2.79
C THR A 217 -16.77 -3.03 2.58
N LYS A 218 -15.64 -3.55 3.03
CA LYS A 218 -14.29 -3.00 2.82
C LYS A 218 -13.40 -4.09 2.23
N ALA A 219 -12.36 -3.73 1.49
CA ALA A 219 -11.31 -4.67 1.07
C ALA A 219 -9.97 -4.00 0.82
N LEU A 220 -8.92 -4.81 0.83
CA LEU A 220 -7.55 -4.40 0.58
C LEU A 220 -7.20 -4.52 -0.90
N VAL A 221 -6.50 -3.53 -1.44
CA VAL A 221 -5.80 -3.62 -2.72
C VAL A 221 -4.31 -3.56 -2.41
N LEU A 222 -3.63 -4.70 -2.55
CA LEU A 222 -2.22 -4.83 -2.22
C LEU A 222 -1.39 -4.54 -3.47
N ILE A 223 -0.51 -3.55 -3.41
CA ILE A 223 0.26 -3.04 -4.56
C ILE A 223 1.75 -3.27 -4.30
N LYS A 224 2.32 -4.29 -4.94
CA LYS A 224 3.74 -4.65 -4.90
C LYS A 224 4.49 -4.27 -6.19
N ALA A 225 3.75 -4.02 -7.26
CA ALA A 225 4.30 -3.66 -8.55
C ALA A 225 5.28 -2.48 -8.47
N LYS A 226 6.34 -2.55 -9.27
CA LYS A 226 7.30 -1.44 -9.42
C LYS A 226 6.61 -0.20 -9.97
N GLN A 227 5.80 -0.37 -11.02
CA GLN A 227 5.01 0.70 -11.61
C GLN A 227 3.59 0.22 -11.92
N ALA A 228 2.56 0.82 -11.34
CA ALA A 228 1.18 0.42 -11.64
C ALA A 228 0.28 1.64 -11.87
N LYS A 229 -0.54 1.56 -12.91
CA LYS A 229 -1.63 2.50 -13.16
C LYS A 229 -2.95 1.82 -12.83
N ILE A 230 -3.63 2.28 -11.79
CA ILE A 230 -4.90 1.76 -11.32
C ILE A 230 -5.99 2.77 -11.69
N LYS A 231 -6.96 2.33 -12.48
CA LYS A 231 -7.96 3.22 -13.10
C LYS A 231 -9.39 2.76 -12.87
N ASP A 232 -10.30 3.73 -12.83
CA ASP A 232 -11.76 3.53 -12.82
C ASP A 232 -12.24 2.65 -11.66
N PHE A 233 -11.60 2.77 -10.49
CA PHE A 233 -11.93 2.00 -9.30
C PHE A 233 -12.85 2.80 -8.37
N SER A 234 -13.87 2.17 -7.83
CA SER A 234 -14.77 2.80 -6.86
C SER A 234 -15.26 1.76 -5.87
N GLY A 235 -15.18 2.09 -4.59
CA GLY A 235 -15.54 1.22 -3.49
C GLY A 235 -14.74 1.56 -2.25
N ASN A 236 -15.06 0.88 -1.15
CA ASN A 236 -14.41 1.09 0.13
C ASN A 236 -13.10 0.28 0.15
N TYR A 237 -12.12 0.77 -0.61
CA TYR A 237 -10.83 0.12 -0.75
C TYR A 237 -9.79 0.78 0.15
N GLU A 238 -8.98 -0.06 0.78
CA GLU A 238 -7.74 0.36 1.41
C GLU A 238 -6.58 -0.06 0.51
N LEU A 239 -5.92 0.93 -0.09
CA LEU A 239 -4.78 0.75 -0.98
C LEU A 239 -3.50 0.64 -0.13
N ILE A 240 -2.85 -0.52 -0.18
CA ILE A 240 -1.63 -0.78 0.58
C ILE A 240 -0.47 -0.98 -0.39
N ILE A 241 0.40 0.02 -0.47
CA ILE A 241 1.64 -0.04 -1.23
C ILE A 241 2.68 -0.79 -0.40
N MET A 242 3.27 -1.84 -0.96
CA MET A 242 4.17 -2.74 -0.24
C MET A 242 5.30 -3.27 -1.13
N GLY A 243 6.23 -3.99 -0.53
CA GLY A 243 7.37 -4.57 -1.21
C GLY A 243 8.42 -3.55 -1.62
N LYS A 244 9.63 -4.03 -1.88
CA LYS A 244 10.83 -3.18 -2.08
C LYS A 244 10.93 -2.56 -3.48
N ALA A 245 10.13 -3.09 -4.41
CA ALA A 245 10.20 -2.74 -5.81
C ALA A 245 9.35 -1.52 -6.17
N ALA A 246 8.37 -1.13 -5.33
CA ALA A 246 7.46 -0.03 -5.63
C ALA A 246 8.23 1.28 -5.87
N GLN A 247 7.94 1.93 -6.99
CA GLN A 247 8.58 3.18 -7.40
C GLN A 247 7.58 4.24 -7.84
N ALA A 248 6.59 3.87 -8.66
CA ALA A 248 5.59 4.81 -9.14
C ALA A 248 4.19 4.18 -9.25
N ILE A 249 3.25 4.64 -8.44
CA ILE A 249 1.85 4.21 -8.48
C ILE A 249 1.01 5.37 -8.99
N TYR A 250 0.15 5.13 -9.97
CA TYR A 250 -0.69 6.15 -10.55
C TYR A 250 -2.15 5.73 -10.43
N LEU A 251 -2.94 6.57 -9.77
CA LEU A 251 -4.36 6.36 -9.53
C LEU A 251 -5.15 7.34 -10.39
N LYS A 252 -6.08 6.82 -11.19
CA LYS A 252 -6.85 7.62 -12.15
C LYS A 252 -8.35 7.33 -12.03
N ASN A 253 -9.19 8.38 -12.00
CA ASN A 253 -10.65 8.21 -11.98
C ASN A 253 -11.12 7.29 -10.82
N GLY A 254 -10.49 7.44 -9.66
CA GLY A 254 -10.63 6.50 -8.55
C GLY A 254 -11.35 7.05 -7.32
N LYS A 255 -11.93 6.17 -6.51
CA LYS A 255 -12.24 6.45 -5.10
C LYS A 255 -11.72 5.32 -4.21
N ALA A 256 -10.99 5.67 -3.15
CA ALA A 256 -10.61 4.75 -2.07
C ALA A 256 -10.83 5.38 -0.69
N ASP A 257 -11.06 4.53 0.31
CA ASP A 257 -11.18 4.95 1.71
C ASP A 257 -9.83 5.36 2.25
N GLN A 258 -8.81 4.55 1.96
CA GLN A 258 -7.49 4.75 2.52
C GLN A 258 -6.36 4.44 1.54
N ILE A 259 -5.24 5.16 1.68
CA ILE A 259 -3.95 4.78 1.10
C ILE A 259 -2.86 4.77 2.18
N LYS A 260 -2.01 3.75 2.18
CA LYS A 260 -0.83 3.66 3.06
C LYS A 260 0.32 2.89 2.42
N ALA A 261 1.52 3.09 2.95
CA ALA A 261 2.71 2.29 2.61
C ALA A 261 3.09 1.37 3.77
N LEU A 262 3.38 0.11 3.45
CA LEU A 262 4.08 -0.83 4.32
C LEU A 262 5.44 -1.17 3.70
N SER A 263 6.46 -1.33 4.55
CA SER A 263 7.77 -1.89 4.16
C SER A 263 8.45 -1.23 2.96
N GLN A 264 8.84 0.04 3.09
CA GLN A 264 9.53 0.76 2.01
C GLN A 264 10.96 1.13 2.43
N GLN A 265 11.94 0.49 1.78
CA GLN A 265 13.34 0.96 1.80
C GLN A 265 13.53 2.18 0.87
N ASN A 266 12.69 2.30 -0.15
CA ASN A 266 12.78 3.31 -1.20
C ASN A 266 11.61 4.29 -1.15
N GLN A 267 11.84 5.49 -1.66
CA GLN A 267 10.77 6.47 -1.81
C GLN A 267 9.86 6.09 -2.98
N VAL A 268 8.56 5.99 -2.74
CA VAL A 268 7.54 5.67 -3.76
C VAL A 268 6.84 6.95 -4.20
N MET A 269 6.76 7.17 -5.51
CA MET A 269 5.94 8.21 -6.12
C MET A 269 4.50 7.71 -6.25
N VAL A 270 3.52 8.50 -5.83
CA VAL A 270 2.10 8.21 -6.00
C VAL A 270 1.44 9.40 -6.70
N LEU A 271 0.91 9.20 -7.90
CA LEU A 271 0.26 10.24 -8.70
C LEU A 271 -1.26 10.04 -8.68
N LEU A 272 -2.03 11.10 -8.43
CA LEU A 272 -3.49 11.10 -8.40
C LEU A 272 -4.03 11.97 -9.55
N GLU A 273 -4.85 11.38 -10.41
CA GLU A 273 -5.65 12.12 -11.41
C GLU A 273 -7.13 11.83 -11.20
N LYS A 274 -7.96 12.86 -11.02
CA LYS A 274 -9.41 12.73 -10.77
C LYS A 274 -9.73 11.64 -9.73
N THR A 275 -8.94 11.58 -8.66
CA THR A 275 -9.00 10.51 -7.66
C THR A 275 -9.30 11.07 -6.28
N ILE A 276 -10.22 10.45 -5.58
CA ILE A 276 -10.66 10.80 -4.23
C ILE A 276 -10.13 9.76 -3.25
N ILE A 277 -9.41 10.21 -2.23
CA ILE A 277 -8.95 9.39 -1.11
C ILE A 277 -9.50 9.99 0.18
N ASP A 278 -10.29 9.23 0.93
CA ASP A 278 -10.92 9.75 2.15
C ASP A 278 -9.87 9.94 3.28
N GLU A 279 -8.90 9.02 3.40
CA GLU A 279 -7.80 9.08 4.37
C GLU A 279 -6.45 8.64 3.77
N ALA A 280 -5.39 9.41 4.00
CA ALA A 280 -4.03 8.95 3.80
C ALA A 280 -3.43 8.57 5.16
N GLY A 281 -3.06 7.29 5.30
CA GLY A 281 -2.39 6.76 6.48
C GLY A 281 -0.94 7.21 6.58
N GLU A 282 -0.09 6.45 7.29
CA GLU A 282 1.33 6.76 7.37
C GLU A 282 1.97 6.66 5.98
N LEU A 283 2.32 7.81 5.41
CA LEU A 283 2.95 7.96 4.10
C LEU A 283 4.48 8.07 4.22
N THR A 284 5.09 7.38 5.19
CA THR A 284 6.55 7.36 5.30
C THR A 284 7.16 6.84 4.01
N ASN A 285 8.06 7.62 3.42
CA ASN A 285 8.68 7.36 2.12
C ASN A 285 7.72 7.38 0.91
N ILE A 286 6.52 7.99 1.00
CA ILE A 286 5.70 8.29 -0.18
C ILE A 286 5.88 9.77 -0.57
N LYS A 287 6.09 10.04 -1.85
CA LYS A 287 5.87 11.35 -2.48
C LYS A 287 4.57 11.31 -3.25
N LEU A 288 3.62 12.15 -2.87
CA LEU A 288 2.34 12.21 -3.56
C LEU A 288 2.35 13.33 -4.61
N TYR A 289 1.64 13.15 -5.71
CA TYR A 289 1.41 14.12 -6.77
C TYR A 289 -0.07 14.12 -7.09
N THR A 290 -0.68 15.26 -7.41
CA THR A 290 -2.14 15.34 -7.58
C THR A 290 -2.53 16.40 -8.60
N ASP A 291 -3.60 16.16 -9.37
CA ASP A 291 -4.25 17.19 -10.18
C ASP A 291 -5.25 18.04 -9.36
N GLU A 292 -5.78 19.11 -9.95
CA GLU A 292 -6.78 19.99 -9.33
C GLU A 292 -8.11 19.28 -9.02
N ALA A 293 -8.38 18.16 -9.70
CA ALA A 293 -9.63 17.40 -9.57
C ALA A 293 -9.56 16.28 -8.52
N SER A 294 -8.37 15.98 -8.00
CA SER A 294 -8.15 14.95 -6.99
C SER A 294 -8.21 15.53 -5.57
N THR A 295 -8.63 14.70 -4.61
CA THR A 295 -8.75 15.11 -3.20
C THR A 295 -8.20 14.06 -2.26
N ILE A 296 -7.52 14.52 -1.21
CA ILE A 296 -7.27 13.77 0.01
C ILE A 296 -8.02 14.49 1.13
N ALA A 297 -9.03 13.85 1.71
CA ALA A 297 -9.85 14.51 2.73
C ALA A 297 -9.14 14.60 4.08
N SER A 298 -8.35 13.59 4.45
CA SER A 298 -7.59 13.55 5.71
C SER A 298 -6.21 12.93 5.53
N LEU A 299 -5.22 13.37 6.31
CA LEU A 299 -3.87 12.83 6.34
C LEU A 299 -3.47 12.55 7.79
N LYS A 300 -3.01 11.33 8.11
CA LYS A 300 -2.57 10.94 9.45
C LYS A 300 -1.05 10.89 9.50
N LEU A 301 -0.44 11.97 9.99
CA LEU A 301 1.01 12.03 10.23
C LEU A 301 1.33 11.95 11.72
N PRO A 302 2.23 11.05 12.16
CA PRO A 302 2.77 11.12 13.50
C PRO A 302 3.82 12.24 13.61
N PHE A 303 3.63 13.14 14.57
CA PHE A 303 4.56 14.22 14.86
C PHE A 303 4.71 14.45 16.37
N GLU A 304 5.90 14.89 16.78
CA GLU A 304 6.24 15.16 18.19
C GLU A 304 5.81 16.58 18.61
N SER A 305 5.62 17.49 17.65
CA SER A 305 5.11 18.86 17.84
C SER A 305 4.41 19.36 16.58
N LEU A 306 3.49 20.32 16.71
CA LEU A 306 2.78 20.93 15.57
C LEU A 306 3.76 21.45 14.50
N GLU A 307 4.86 22.06 14.92
CA GLU A 307 5.95 22.52 14.03
C GLU A 307 6.60 21.34 13.28
N ALA A 308 6.90 20.23 13.96
CA ALA A 308 7.42 19.02 13.32
C ALA A 308 6.41 18.38 12.36
N GLY A 309 5.11 18.44 12.69
CA GLY A 309 4.02 17.97 11.83
C GLY A 309 3.88 18.81 10.56
N ILE A 310 3.93 20.14 10.69
CA ILE A 310 3.89 21.05 9.54
C ILE A 310 5.16 20.95 8.70
N LYS A 311 6.33 20.78 9.32
CA LYS A 311 7.59 20.52 8.62
C LYS A 311 7.52 19.18 7.86
N LYS A 312 6.99 18.11 8.46
CA LYS A 312 6.75 16.83 7.78
C LYS A 312 5.73 16.96 6.64
N LEU A 313 4.62 17.69 6.82
CA LEU A 313 3.67 18.00 5.74
C LEU A 313 4.36 18.74 4.58
N ALA A 314 5.20 19.71 4.91
CA ALA A 314 5.97 20.48 3.95
C ALA A 314 7.10 19.67 3.30
N GLU A 315 7.67 18.66 3.95
CA GLU A 315 8.68 17.75 3.41
C GLU A 315 8.08 16.60 2.59
N GLN A 316 6.88 16.13 2.96
CA GLN A 316 6.14 15.07 2.26
C GLN A 316 5.46 15.53 0.97
N LYS A 317 5.71 16.76 0.50
CA LYS A 317 4.92 17.49 -0.51
C LYS A 317 4.15 16.59 -1.47
N ILE A 318 2.84 16.57 -1.23
CA ILE A 318 1.82 16.42 -2.24
C ILE A 318 2.11 17.50 -3.29
N ASP A 319 2.78 17.13 -4.37
CA ASP A 319 3.15 18.02 -5.46
C ASP A 319 1.94 18.18 -6.39
N PHE A 320 1.28 19.35 -6.30
CA PHE A 320 0.16 19.73 -7.15
C PHE A 320 0.62 20.16 -8.57
N GLY A 321 1.92 20.02 -8.87
CA GLY A 321 2.53 20.38 -10.15
C GLY A 321 2.36 19.33 -11.24
N TYR A 322 2.73 19.73 -12.46
CA TYR A 322 2.58 18.96 -13.70
C TYR A 322 3.09 17.51 -13.57
N MET A 323 2.22 16.54 -13.90
CA MET A 323 2.58 15.12 -13.89
C MET A 323 3.69 14.83 -14.90
N PRO A 324 4.86 14.30 -14.48
CA PRO A 324 5.74 13.63 -15.43
C PRO A 324 5.00 12.36 -15.90
N GLN A 325 4.68 12.27 -17.19
CA GLN A 325 4.10 11.06 -17.80
C GLN A 325 5.11 9.91 -17.61
N PRO A 326 4.82 8.86 -16.81
CA PRO A 326 5.70 7.71 -16.73
C PRO A 326 5.62 6.98 -18.07
N GLY A 327 6.75 6.81 -18.75
CA GLY A 327 6.85 5.93 -19.91
C GLY A 327 6.58 4.48 -19.47
N LEU A 328 5.36 4.00 -19.65
CA LEU A 328 4.98 2.62 -19.41
C LEU A 328 5.35 1.79 -20.65
N THR A 329 6.63 1.47 -20.83
CA THR A 329 7.08 0.53 -21.86
C THR A 329 7.72 -0.66 -21.18
N ASP A 330 6.92 -1.65 -20.82
CA ASP A 330 7.29 -3.06 -20.84
C ASP A 330 5.99 -3.86 -20.92
N GLU A 331 5.73 -4.45 -22.09
CA GLU A 331 4.56 -5.26 -22.39
C GLU A 331 4.46 -6.44 -21.41
N TYR A 332 3.52 -6.38 -20.48
CA TYR A 332 3.09 -7.55 -19.72
C TYR A 332 1.57 -7.62 -19.71
N LYS A 333 1.02 -8.70 -20.28
CA LYS A 333 -0.42 -8.96 -20.30
C LYS A 333 -0.90 -9.21 -18.87
N PRO A 334 -1.95 -8.52 -18.39
CA PRO A 334 -2.55 -8.83 -17.10
C PRO A 334 -3.15 -10.24 -17.14
N ILE A 335 -2.82 -11.06 -16.13
CA ILE A 335 -3.49 -12.34 -15.91
C ILE A 335 -4.89 -12.04 -15.36
N LEU A 336 -5.89 -12.12 -16.22
CA LEU A 336 -7.30 -12.11 -15.82
C LEU A 336 -7.68 -13.49 -15.26
N PRO A 337 -8.53 -13.57 -14.22
CA PRO A 337 -9.09 -14.84 -13.80
C PRO A 337 -10.14 -15.29 -14.83
N GLY A 338 -9.80 -16.32 -15.59
CA GLY A 338 -10.71 -17.07 -16.44
C GLY A 338 -11.11 -16.36 -17.73
N ASP A 339 -10.37 -16.62 -18.81
CA ASP A 339 -11.01 -16.78 -20.11
C ASP A 339 -10.21 -17.77 -20.96
N SER A 340 -10.79 -18.96 -21.16
CA SER A 340 -10.33 -19.96 -22.11
C SER A 340 -10.95 -19.63 -23.46
N GLY A 341 -10.17 -19.07 -24.39
CA GLY A 341 -10.67 -18.77 -25.73
C GLY A 341 -9.55 -18.58 -26.74
N GLN A 342 -9.40 -19.57 -27.63
CA GLN A 342 -8.61 -19.47 -28.86
C GLN A 342 -9.19 -18.40 -29.79
N SER A 343 -8.33 -17.67 -30.51
CA SER A 343 -8.48 -17.49 -31.96
C SER A 343 -7.20 -16.95 -32.60
N ASN A 344 -6.85 -17.59 -33.72
CA ASN A 344 -5.85 -17.18 -34.69
C ASN A 344 -6.18 -15.80 -35.29
N ASP A 345 -5.17 -15.08 -35.77
CA ASP A 345 -5.03 -14.87 -37.22
C ASP A 345 -3.72 -14.15 -37.57
N SER A 346 -3.27 -14.51 -38.77
CA SER A 346 -1.96 -14.34 -39.39
C SER A 346 -1.81 -13.05 -40.22
N GLU A 347 -0.55 -12.67 -40.38
CA GLU A 347 0.06 -12.01 -41.56
C GLU A 347 -0.51 -10.67 -42.08
N ASN A 348 0.35 -9.64 -42.09
CA ASN A 348 0.85 -9.18 -43.40
C ASN A 348 2.16 -8.38 -43.31
N ILE A 349 3.06 -8.68 -44.25
CA ILE A 349 4.33 -8.04 -44.54
C ILE A 349 4.09 -6.96 -45.60
N ASN A 350 4.71 -5.77 -45.47
CA ASN A 350 5.33 -5.16 -46.66
C ASN A 350 6.37 -4.06 -46.37
N HIS A 351 7.24 -3.98 -47.37
CA HIS A 351 8.61 -3.47 -47.42
C HIS A 351 8.75 -1.98 -47.78
N ASN A 352 9.97 -1.47 -47.53
CA ASN A 352 10.67 -0.29 -48.10
C ASN A 352 10.24 1.07 -47.51
N GLY A 353 11.12 1.97 -47.07
CA GLY A 353 12.54 2.19 -47.33
C GLY A 353 12.69 3.67 -47.68
N ASN A 354 13.51 4.43 -46.94
CA ASN A 354 14.46 5.45 -47.43
C ASN A 354 14.92 6.34 -46.28
N SER A 355 16.22 6.65 -46.29
CA SER A 355 16.90 7.64 -45.47
C SER A 355 16.36 9.06 -45.74
N ASN A 356 16.20 9.85 -44.68
CA ASN A 356 16.65 11.24 -44.57
C ASN A 356 16.22 11.78 -43.21
N SER A 357 17.19 12.19 -42.39
CA SER A 357 16.96 13.06 -41.25
C SER A 357 16.79 14.50 -41.73
N PRO A 358 15.70 15.19 -41.37
CA PRO A 358 15.69 16.64 -41.29
C PRO A 358 15.81 17.06 -39.83
N GLU A 359 16.70 18.03 -39.58
CA GLU A 359 16.82 18.75 -38.31
C GLU A 359 15.44 19.16 -37.77
N GLN A 360 15.19 18.84 -36.49
CA GLN A 360 14.01 19.32 -35.78
C GLN A 360 14.18 20.82 -35.50
N PRO A 361 13.16 21.66 -35.80
CA PRO A 361 13.22 23.09 -35.52
C PRO A 361 13.16 23.33 -34.00
N LYS A 362 13.98 24.26 -33.50
CA LYS A 362 13.80 24.85 -32.17
C LYS A 362 12.46 25.59 -32.13
N PRO A 363 11.59 25.36 -31.14
CA PRO A 363 10.48 26.29 -30.90
C PRO A 363 10.99 27.49 -30.09
N GLU A 364 10.87 28.67 -30.69
CA GLU A 364 10.83 29.95 -29.99
C GLU A 364 9.54 30.12 -29.17
N GLN A 365 9.63 31.03 -28.21
CA GLN A 365 8.75 31.35 -27.08
C GLN A 365 7.26 31.59 -27.43
N THR A 366 6.37 31.33 -26.47
CA THR A 366 5.39 32.35 -26.02
C THR A 366 4.73 31.98 -24.69
N GLU A 367 4.69 32.98 -23.81
CA GLU A 367 4.10 33.03 -22.49
C GLU A 367 2.56 32.94 -22.54
N PHE A 368 1.94 32.38 -21.49
CA PHE A 368 0.95 33.03 -20.61
C PHE A 368 0.30 31.96 -19.71
N TRP A 369 0.65 31.97 -18.43
CA TRP A 369 -0.07 31.24 -17.38
C TRP A 369 -1.25 32.11 -16.92
N PRO A 370 -2.50 31.61 -16.89
CA PRO A 370 -3.55 32.30 -16.16
C PRO A 370 -3.27 32.18 -14.65
N LEU A 371 -3.36 33.33 -13.98
CA LEU A 371 -3.25 33.52 -12.54
C LEU A 371 -4.10 32.51 -11.74
N LEU A 372 -3.45 31.65 -10.96
CA LEU A 372 -4.12 30.91 -9.89
C LEU A 372 -4.23 31.82 -8.65
N ASN A 373 -5.36 32.50 -8.53
CA ASN A 373 -5.81 32.98 -7.23
C ASN A 373 -6.09 31.76 -6.33
N GLY A 374 -5.30 31.59 -5.27
CA GLY A 374 -5.66 30.76 -4.12
C GLY A 374 -5.09 29.35 -4.09
N LEU A 375 -3.78 29.22 -3.85
CA LEU A 375 -3.22 27.99 -3.28
C LEU A 375 -3.95 27.67 -1.95
N THR A 376 -4.49 26.46 -1.84
CA THR A 376 -5.08 25.95 -0.60
C THR A 376 -4.49 24.56 -0.35
N ALA A 377 -3.42 24.48 0.43
CA ALA A 377 -3.02 23.22 1.04
C ALA A 377 -4.02 22.93 2.17
N LYS A 378 -4.62 21.74 2.23
CA LYS A 378 -5.39 21.23 3.38
C LYS A 378 -4.63 20.03 3.94
N GLY A 379 -4.17 20.13 5.18
CA GLY A 379 -3.59 19.01 5.93
C GLY A 379 -4.41 18.77 7.20
N GLU A 380 -4.58 17.51 7.58
CA GLU A 380 -5.10 17.16 8.91
C GLU A 380 -3.95 16.80 9.85
N LEU A 381 -3.94 17.31 11.08
CA LEU A 381 -2.93 17.02 12.10
C LEU A 381 -3.63 16.56 13.39
N TYR A 382 -3.12 15.51 14.02
CA TYR A 382 -3.70 14.87 15.22
C TYR A 382 -2.77 15.04 16.42
N GLN A 383 -3.25 15.64 17.52
CA GLN A 383 -2.46 15.93 18.73
C GLN A 383 -3.14 15.39 20.02
N LYS A 384 -2.32 15.03 21.01
CA LYS A 384 -2.74 14.56 22.35
C LYS A 384 -3.32 15.72 23.20
N ILE A 385 -4.31 15.40 24.04
CA ILE A 385 -4.93 16.35 24.99
C ILE A 385 -3.93 16.81 26.07
N GLY A 386 -3.94 18.11 26.39
CA GLY A 386 -3.42 18.63 27.65
C GLY A 386 -2.12 19.45 27.60
N GLU A 387 -1.59 19.73 26.41
CA GLU A 387 -0.44 20.63 26.23
C GLU A 387 -0.88 21.87 25.45
N GLU A 388 -0.47 23.06 25.92
CA GLU A 388 -0.71 24.32 25.23
C GLU A 388 0.03 24.30 23.87
N MET A 389 -0.71 24.56 22.80
CA MET A 389 -0.19 24.48 21.45
C MET A 389 0.51 25.77 21.05
N VAL A 390 1.81 25.66 20.78
CA VAL A 390 2.58 26.74 20.18
C VAL A 390 2.44 26.67 18.67
N PHE A 391 1.71 27.62 18.10
CA PHE A 391 1.64 27.82 16.66
C PHE A 391 2.91 28.54 16.20
N PRO A 392 3.69 27.96 15.26
CA PRO A 392 4.93 28.57 14.85
C PRO A 392 4.67 29.88 14.08
N PRO A 393 5.45 30.94 14.35
CA PRO A 393 5.30 32.23 13.69
C PRO A 393 5.85 32.24 12.25
N LYS A 394 6.59 31.18 11.87
CA LYS A 394 7.11 30.96 10.53
C LYS A 394 6.79 29.55 10.08
N LEU A 395 6.47 29.38 8.81
CA LEU A 395 6.24 28.08 8.19
C LEU A 395 7.18 27.87 7.00
N PRO A 396 7.66 26.64 6.79
CA PRO A 396 8.41 26.30 5.59
C PRO A 396 7.48 26.33 4.36
N ILE A 397 7.71 27.28 3.46
CA ILE A 397 7.10 27.34 2.13
C ILE A 397 8.15 26.85 1.12
N LEU A 398 8.06 25.58 0.74
CA LEU A 398 8.91 25.04 -0.34
C LEU A 398 8.21 25.19 -1.70
N LEU A 399 8.55 26.18 -2.49
CA LEU A 399 8.18 26.15 -3.91
C LEU A 399 9.24 25.35 -4.66
N ARG A 400 8.83 24.61 -5.69
CA ARG A 400 9.76 23.83 -6.52
C ARG A 400 9.92 24.50 -7.87
N GLU A 401 11.15 24.84 -8.19
CA GLU A 401 11.52 25.39 -9.48
C GLU A 401 12.66 24.55 -10.05
N ASN A 402 12.48 24.03 -11.27
CA ASN A 402 13.43 23.11 -11.92
C ASN A 402 13.82 21.87 -11.08
N GLY A 403 12.92 21.45 -10.17
CA GLY A 403 13.13 20.28 -9.31
C GLY A 403 13.86 20.58 -7.98
N GLU A 404 14.34 21.81 -7.78
CA GLU A 404 14.98 22.24 -6.54
C GLU A 404 13.97 22.92 -5.59
N ASN A 405 14.09 22.63 -4.30
CA ASN A 405 13.25 23.25 -3.28
C ASN A 405 13.80 24.63 -2.92
N THR A 406 12.95 25.65 -2.94
CA THR A 406 13.34 27.01 -2.58
C THR A 406 13.59 27.20 -1.07
N GLY A 407 13.11 26.27 -0.23
CA GLY A 407 13.57 26.17 1.16
C GLY A 407 13.16 27.32 2.09
N MET A 408 12.19 28.16 1.74
CA MET A 408 11.99 29.44 2.42
C MET A 408 11.09 29.32 3.65
N ASP A 409 11.59 29.72 4.81
CA ASP A 409 10.76 29.94 6.01
C ASP A 409 10.06 31.30 5.94
N VAL A 410 8.74 31.29 5.84
CA VAL A 410 7.94 32.51 5.67
C VAL A 410 7.11 32.78 6.92
N ALA A 411 7.12 34.03 7.37
CA ALA A 411 6.33 34.46 8.51
C ALA A 411 4.82 34.42 8.19
N VAL A 412 4.03 33.94 9.15
CA VAL A 412 2.58 33.77 8.99
C VAL A 412 1.79 34.27 10.19
N THR A 413 0.52 34.60 9.96
CA THR A 413 -0.51 34.78 10.99
C THR A 413 -1.53 33.67 10.92
N TRP A 414 -1.92 33.16 12.09
CA TRP A 414 -2.95 32.13 12.22
C TRP A 414 -4.31 32.75 12.50
N SER A 415 -5.35 32.17 11.89
CA SER A 415 -6.75 32.55 12.06
C SER A 415 -7.65 31.34 11.88
N GLY A 416 -8.89 31.40 12.35
CA GLY A 416 -9.86 30.32 12.19
C GLY A 416 -10.80 30.20 13.38
N ASP A 417 -11.97 29.66 13.15
CA ASP A 417 -12.97 29.47 14.21
C ASP A 417 -12.46 28.43 15.22
N GLY A 418 -12.35 28.85 16.48
CA GLY A 418 -11.82 28.02 17.57
C GLY A 418 -10.29 27.95 17.64
N LEU A 419 -9.54 28.85 16.99
CA LEU A 419 -8.08 28.94 17.15
C LEU A 419 -7.65 29.08 18.62
N ASP A 420 -8.39 29.86 19.41
CA ASP A 420 -8.12 30.04 20.83
C ASP A 420 -8.29 28.74 21.63
N LYS A 421 -9.32 27.94 21.29
CA LYS A 421 -9.58 26.61 21.87
C LYS A 421 -8.52 25.61 21.44
N ALA A 422 -8.13 25.65 20.17
CA ALA A 422 -7.04 24.86 19.64
C ALA A 422 -5.71 25.18 20.37
N ILE A 423 -5.35 26.45 20.55
CA ILE A 423 -4.17 26.87 21.33
C ILE A 423 -4.20 26.28 22.74
N ARG A 424 -5.36 26.23 23.39
CA ARG A 424 -5.52 25.63 24.73
C ARG A 424 -5.55 24.10 24.73
N GLY A 425 -5.41 23.45 23.58
CA GLY A 425 -5.44 21.98 23.46
C GLY A 425 -6.82 21.37 23.71
N GLU A 426 -7.91 22.12 23.51
CA GLU A 426 -9.27 21.65 23.74
C GLU A 426 -9.71 20.65 22.65
N LYS A 427 -10.36 19.55 23.04
CA LYS A 427 -10.89 18.55 22.10
C LYS A 427 -11.81 19.19 21.05
N GLY A 428 -11.58 18.91 19.76
CA GLY A 428 -12.37 19.47 18.66
C GLY A 428 -11.73 19.30 17.29
N ARG A 429 -12.47 19.67 16.24
CA ARG A 429 -12.01 19.76 14.85
C ARG A 429 -12.04 21.23 14.44
N TYR A 430 -10.89 21.79 14.09
CA TYR A 430 -10.71 23.22 13.84
C TYR A 430 -10.21 23.45 12.42
N LEU A 431 -10.88 24.32 11.65
CA LEU A 431 -10.37 24.79 10.37
C LEU A 431 -9.59 26.08 10.59
N LEU A 432 -8.27 25.94 10.59
CA LEU A 432 -7.31 27.01 10.80
C LEU A 432 -6.68 27.44 9.48
N GLN A 433 -6.19 28.67 9.44
CA GLN A 433 -5.63 29.29 8.25
C GLN A 433 -4.34 30.01 8.65
N ALA A 434 -3.24 29.68 7.97
CA ALA A 434 -2.01 30.43 8.03
C ALA A 434 -1.93 31.35 6.81
N LEU A 435 -1.75 32.65 7.03
CA LEU A 435 -1.59 33.64 5.97
C LEU A 435 -0.21 34.26 6.08
N THR A 436 0.53 34.38 4.98
CA THR A 436 1.84 35.04 5.03
C THR A 436 1.69 36.51 5.42
N THR A 437 2.58 36.98 6.29
CA THR A 437 2.57 38.38 6.74
C THR A 437 2.96 39.32 5.60
N GLU A 438 3.83 38.84 4.71
CA GLU A 438 4.36 39.53 3.54
C GLU A 438 4.12 38.71 2.27
N ASP A 439 4.35 39.34 1.13
CA ASP A 439 4.35 38.69 -0.16
C ASP A 439 5.50 37.69 -0.27
N VAL A 440 5.22 36.52 -0.83
CA VAL A 440 6.24 35.50 -1.08
C VAL A 440 6.88 35.79 -2.43
N VAL A 441 8.15 36.20 -2.40
CA VAL A 441 8.94 36.47 -3.61
C VAL A 441 10.00 35.39 -3.77
N ILE A 442 10.00 34.71 -4.91
CA ILE A 442 10.97 33.66 -5.24
C ILE A 442 11.49 33.88 -6.64
N ASN A 443 12.81 33.92 -6.79
CA ASN A 443 13.49 34.14 -8.07
C ASN A 443 12.93 35.34 -8.86
N GLN A 444 12.70 36.45 -8.15
CA GLN A 444 12.15 37.71 -8.66
C GLN A 444 10.68 37.65 -9.11
N ILE A 445 10.02 36.51 -8.96
CA ILE A 445 8.58 36.35 -9.16
C ILE A 445 7.88 36.58 -7.84
N ASN A 446 6.97 37.56 -7.79
CA ASN A 446 6.12 37.82 -6.63
C ASN A 446 4.84 36.97 -6.73
N TYR A 447 4.66 36.04 -5.79
CA TYR A 447 3.50 35.16 -5.68
C TYR A 447 2.38 35.74 -4.81
N GLY A 448 2.57 36.96 -4.30
CA GLY A 448 1.67 37.64 -3.39
C GLY A 448 1.60 36.95 -2.03
N LYS A 449 0.57 37.29 -1.26
CA LYS A 449 0.30 36.61 0.02
C LYS A 449 -0.18 35.19 -0.21
N VAL A 450 0.50 34.24 0.44
CA VAL A 450 0.16 32.82 0.37
C VAL A 450 -0.69 32.45 1.56
N LYS A 451 -1.74 31.65 1.31
CA LYS A 451 -2.65 31.15 2.33
C LYS A 451 -2.54 29.63 2.39
N ALA A 452 -2.49 29.07 3.59
CA ALA A 452 -2.58 27.64 3.84
C ALA A 452 -3.77 27.35 4.75
N GLN A 453 -4.47 26.25 4.51
CA GLN A 453 -5.56 25.78 5.37
C GLN A 453 -5.12 24.53 6.13
N LEU A 454 -5.43 24.47 7.41
CA LEU A 454 -5.12 23.33 8.27
C LEU A 454 -6.41 22.90 8.94
N ILE A 455 -6.74 21.61 8.86
CA ILE A 455 -7.81 21.04 9.67
C ILE A 455 -7.15 20.35 10.87
N LEU A 456 -7.18 20.97 12.04
CA LEU A 456 -6.58 20.42 13.24
C LEU A 456 -7.61 19.59 14.01
N ILE A 457 -7.32 18.33 14.31
CA ILE A 457 -8.19 17.47 15.10
C ILE A 457 -7.49 17.15 16.43
N ILE A 458 -8.09 17.58 17.53
CA ILE A 458 -7.65 17.31 18.89
C ILE A 458 -8.63 16.30 19.48
N ASP A 459 -8.19 15.07 19.74
CA ASP A 459 -9.05 14.02 20.30
C ASP A 459 -8.28 13.13 21.30
N SER A 460 -9.02 12.44 22.17
CA SER A 460 -8.51 11.51 23.19
C SER A 460 -8.02 10.17 22.62
N THR A 461 -8.26 9.91 21.33
CA THR A 461 -8.12 8.58 20.71
C THR A 461 -6.86 8.41 19.84
N SER A 462 -5.82 9.21 20.03
CA SER A 462 -4.52 8.86 19.45
C SER A 462 -4.13 7.45 19.93
N PRO A 463 -3.91 6.48 19.02
CA PRO A 463 -3.40 5.18 19.42
C PRO A 463 -2.08 5.45 20.14
N ARG A 464 -2.02 5.04 21.40
CA ARG A 464 -0.76 4.97 22.13
C ARG A 464 0.19 4.15 21.24
N PHE A 465 1.29 4.75 20.86
CA PHE A 465 2.45 4.04 20.33
C PHE A 465 2.88 2.93 21.29
#